data_AF-Q7WT04-F1
#
_entry.id   AF-Q7WT04-F1
#
_cell.length_a   1.000
_cell.length_b   1.000
_cell.length_c   1.000
_cell.angle_alpha   90.00
_cell.angle_beta   90.00
_cell.angle_gamma   90.00
#
_symmetry.space_group_name_H-M   'P 1'
#
loop_
_entity.id
_entity.type
_entity.pdbx_description
1 polymer ?
#
loop_
_entity_poly.entity_id
_entity_poly.type
_entity_poly.pdbx_seq_one_letter_code
_entity_poly.pdbx_strand_id
1 'polypeptide(L)'
;MTDSEIVNSKLLQDANIIVNNIYDLVNTKEAYPEAIHVLIGLIEEINDFNIKQGIVRALTVKEAKGKANYTLLKEYNKYNKSFSPQIESYCWAIGNAFTVIIQNNDFEDILEIIQDKQNGISRPNVYNGFSKIAKTKDGG
;
A
#
# COMPACT_ATOMS: atom_id res chain seq x y z
N MET A 1 -19.45 -12.79 -7.32
CA MET A 1 -18.36 -12.99 -6.35
C MET A 1 -18.12 -11.64 -5.69
N THR A 2 -18.09 -11.59 -4.37
CA THR A 2 -17.71 -10.38 -3.64
C THR A 2 -16.22 -10.12 -3.78
N ASP A 3 -15.79 -8.89 -3.58
CA ASP A 3 -14.37 -8.53 -3.58
C ASP A 3 -13.56 -9.38 -2.58
N SER A 4 -14.14 -9.73 -1.43
CA SER A 4 -13.50 -10.60 -0.44
C SER A 4 -13.29 -12.01 -0.97
N GLU A 5 -14.29 -12.56 -1.67
CA GLU A 5 -14.20 -13.87 -2.31
C GLU A 5 -13.18 -13.87 -3.47
N ILE A 6 -13.07 -12.76 -4.22
CA ILE A 6 -12.06 -12.60 -5.28
C ILE A 6 -10.66 -12.66 -4.67
N VAL A 7 -10.38 -11.88 -3.62
CA VAL A 7 -9.08 -11.87 -2.93
C VAL A 7 -8.72 -13.26 -2.42
N ASN A 8 -9.64 -13.91 -1.70
CA ASN A 8 -9.38 -15.24 -1.15
C ASN A 8 -9.12 -16.28 -2.25
N SER A 9 -9.89 -16.23 -3.34
CA SER A 9 -9.71 -17.15 -4.48
C SER A 9 -8.38 -16.95 -5.18
N LYS A 10 -7.97 -15.70 -5.40
CA LYS A 10 -6.69 -15.35 -6.04
C LYS A 10 -5.49 -15.74 -5.19
N LEU A 11 -5.53 -15.49 -3.88
CA LEU A 11 -4.47 -15.92 -2.97
C LEU A 11 -4.31 -17.44 -2.94
N LEU A 12 -5.41 -18.19 -2.99
CA LEU A 12 -5.34 -19.64 -3.07
C LEU A 12 -4.78 -20.11 -4.42
N GLN A 13 -5.29 -19.60 -5.53
CA GLN A 13 -4.94 -20.08 -6.86
C GLN A 13 -3.51 -19.71 -7.27
N ASP A 14 -3.11 -18.46 -7.01
CA ASP A 14 -1.89 -17.89 -7.59
C ASP A 14 -0.72 -17.89 -6.59
N ALA A 15 -1.00 -18.04 -5.28
CA ALA A 15 0.01 -18.07 -4.22
C ALA A 15 -0.07 -19.31 -3.31
N ASN A 16 -1.06 -20.19 -3.49
CA ASN A 16 -1.30 -21.35 -2.61
C ASN A 16 -1.44 -20.98 -1.13
N ILE A 17 -2.04 -19.82 -0.85
CA ILE A 17 -2.29 -19.32 0.50
C ILE A 17 -3.79 -19.38 0.79
N ILE A 18 -4.14 -20.04 1.88
CA ILE A 18 -5.51 -20.10 2.38
C ILE A 18 -5.69 -19.00 3.43
N VAL A 19 -6.68 -18.14 3.22
CA VAL A 19 -7.10 -17.11 4.18
C VAL A 19 -8.62 -17.12 4.34
N ASN A 20 -9.09 -16.75 5.52
CA ASN A 20 -10.50 -16.45 5.74
C ASN A 20 -10.84 -15.06 5.19
N ASN A 21 -9.91 -14.11 5.36
CA ASN A 21 -9.98 -12.78 4.79
C ASN A 21 -8.57 -12.16 4.73
N ILE A 22 -8.43 -11.03 4.04
CA ILE A 22 -7.14 -10.36 3.84
C ILE A 22 -6.40 -10.00 5.14
N TYR A 23 -7.10 -9.79 6.26
CA TYR A 23 -6.47 -9.45 7.54
C TYR A 23 -5.72 -10.63 8.17
N ASP A 24 -5.92 -11.86 7.71
CA ASP A 24 -5.08 -12.99 8.10
C ASP A 24 -3.61 -12.73 7.71
N LEU A 25 -3.36 -12.15 6.51
CA LEU A 25 -2.02 -11.72 6.08
C LEU A 25 -1.52 -10.47 6.82
N VAL A 26 -2.42 -9.58 7.22
CA VAL A 26 -2.05 -8.37 7.98
C VAL A 26 -1.58 -8.74 9.39
N ASN A 27 -2.17 -9.78 9.99
CA ASN A 27 -1.93 -10.15 11.38
C ASN A 27 -0.94 -11.31 11.56
N THR A 28 -0.57 -11.99 10.47
CA THR A 28 0.42 -13.08 10.53
C THR A 28 1.84 -12.56 10.77
N LYS A 29 2.67 -13.42 11.34
CA LYS A 29 4.12 -13.21 11.45
C LYS A 29 4.90 -13.95 10.35
N GLU A 30 4.24 -14.86 9.65
CA GLU A 30 4.85 -15.64 8.58
C GLU A 30 5.08 -14.74 7.36
N ALA A 31 6.22 -14.94 6.69
CA ALA A 31 6.49 -14.26 5.43
C ALA A 31 5.65 -14.89 4.31
N TYR A 32 5.17 -14.06 3.39
CA TYR A 32 4.35 -14.48 2.23
C TYR A 32 4.85 -13.84 0.92
N PRO A 33 6.13 -14.04 0.53
CA PRO A 33 6.69 -13.42 -0.67
C PRO A 33 5.93 -13.77 -1.97
N GLU A 34 5.34 -14.96 -2.03
CA GLU A 34 4.49 -15.44 -3.13
C GLU A 34 3.19 -14.65 -3.28
N ALA A 35 2.64 -14.09 -2.19
CA ALA A 35 1.42 -13.29 -2.25
C ALA A 35 1.63 -11.90 -2.86
N ILE A 36 2.86 -11.37 -2.84
CA ILE A 36 3.12 -9.95 -3.12
C ILE A 36 2.65 -9.55 -4.52
N HIS A 37 2.95 -10.34 -5.54
CA HIS A 37 2.52 -10.03 -6.91
C HIS A 37 0.99 -10.14 -7.07
N VAL A 38 0.36 -11.11 -6.40
CA VAL A 38 -1.10 -11.28 -6.39
C VAL A 38 -1.78 -10.07 -5.76
N LEU A 39 -1.31 -9.65 -4.58
CA LEU A 39 -1.81 -8.49 -3.86
C LEU A 39 -1.67 -7.19 -4.66
N ILE A 40 -0.55 -7.00 -5.36
CA ILE A 40 -0.36 -5.83 -6.24
C ILE A 40 -1.39 -5.82 -7.38
N GLY A 41 -1.64 -6.99 -8.02
CA GLY A 41 -2.62 -7.09 -9.10
C GLY A 41 -4.06 -6.84 -8.63
N LEU A 42 -4.40 -7.30 -7.42
CA LEU A 42 -5.73 -7.14 -6.85
C LEU A 42 -6.12 -5.68 -6.58
N ILE A 43 -5.16 -4.77 -6.36
CA ILE A 43 -5.46 -3.36 -6.06
C ILE A 43 -6.28 -2.68 -7.17
N GLU A 44 -6.05 -3.03 -8.43
CA GLU A 44 -6.78 -2.44 -9.56
C GLU A 44 -8.13 -3.11 -9.82
N GLU A 45 -8.30 -4.36 -9.38
CA GLU A 45 -9.50 -5.18 -9.61
C GLU A 45 -10.58 -4.96 -8.54
N ILE A 46 -10.16 -4.78 -7.29
CA ILE A 46 -11.04 -4.60 -6.13
C ILE A 46 -11.64 -3.19 -6.13
N ASN A 47 -12.91 -3.05 -5.72
CA ASN A 47 -13.62 -1.78 -5.64
C ASN A 47 -13.90 -1.35 -4.19
N ASP A 48 -14.06 -2.30 -3.27
CA ASP A 48 -14.27 -2.04 -1.85
C ASP A 48 -13.00 -1.48 -1.19
N PHE A 49 -13.06 -0.21 -0.78
CA PHE A 49 -11.94 0.48 -0.12
C PHE A 49 -11.51 -0.14 1.21
N ASN A 50 -12.40 -0.83 1.94
CA ASN A 50 -12.01 -1.54 3.16
C ASN A 50 -11.13 -2.76 2.83
N ILE A 51 -11.42 -3.45 1.72
CA ILE A 51 -10.62 -4.57 1.24
C ILE A 51 -9.31 -4.06 0.65
N LYS A 52 -9.34 -2.99 -0.16
CA LYS A 52 -8.12 -2.34 -0.65
C LYS A 52 -7.21 -1.90 0.50
N GLN A 53 -7.77 -1.32 1.57
CA GLN A 53 -7.02 -0.96 2.77
C GLN A 53 -6.33 -2.18 3.38
N GLY A 54 -7.03 -3.31 3.50
CA GLY A 54 -6.46 -4.58 3.96
C GLY A 54 -5.30 -5.06 3.08
N ILE A 55 -5.47 -5.01 1.75
CA ILE A 55 -4.44 -5.38 0.77
C ILE A 55 -3.20 -4.50 0.93
N VAL A 56 -3.37 -3.18 1.03
CA VAL A 56 -2.25 -2.25 1.23
C VAL A 56 -1.51 -2.54 2.53
N ARG A 57 -2.24 -2.84 3.61
CA ARG A 57 -1.61 -3.21 4.89
C ARG A 57 -0.84 -4.52 4.80
N ALA A 58 -1.33 -5.50 4.04
CA ALA A 58 -0.59 -6.74 3.76
C ALA A 58 0.64 -6.48 2.87
N LEU A 59 0.63 -5.42 2.04
CA LEU A 59 1.81 -4.98 1.29
C LEU A 59 2.79 -4.15 2.11
N THR A 60 2.49 -3.80 3.37
CA THR A 60 3.41 -3.06 4.28
C THR A 60 4.47 -4.00 4.88
N VAL A 61 5.15 -4.76 4.03
CA VAL A 61 6.19 -5.74 4.40
C VAL A 61 7.44 -5.54 3.53
N LYS A 62 8.59 -6.03 4.01
CA LYS A 62 9.89 -5.83 3.32
C LYS A 62 9.93 -6.49 1.94
N GLU A 63 9.17 -7.58 1.75
CA GLU A 63 9.08 -8.35 0.52
C GLU A 63 8.43 -7.55 -0.63
N ALA A 64 7.63 -6.52 -0.30
CA ALA A 64 6.99 -5.61 -1.23
C ALA A 64 7.84 -4.38 -1.59
N LYS A 65 8.97 -4.17 -0.90
CA LYS A 65 9.86 -3.02 -1.11
C LYS A 65 10.34 -2.95 -2.56
N GLY A 66 10.08 -1.82 -3.22
CA GLY A 66 10.42 -1.60 -4.63
C GLY A 66 9.52 -2.31 -5.64
N LYS A 67 8.52 -3.09 -5.19
CA LYS A 67 7.61 -3.84 -6.07
C LYS A 67 6.22 -3.21 -6.11
N ALA A 68 5.69 -2.79 -4.97
CA ALA A 68 4.36 -2.21 -4.87
C ALA A 68 4.34 -0.68 -5.07
N ASN A 69 5.52 -0.05 -5.06
CA ASN A 69 5.69 1.41 -4.96
C ASN A 69 4.91 2.17 -6.04
N TYR A 70 5.13 1.81 -7.31
CA TYR A 70 4.46 2.44 -8.44
C TYR A 70 2.93 2.30 -8.38
N THR A 71 2.43 1.08 -8.12
CA THR A 71 0.99 0.82 -8.03
C THR A 71 0.34 1.62 -6.89
N LEU A 72 0.99 1.69 -5.72
CA LEU A 72 0.48 2.45 -4.59
C LEU A 72 0.54 3.97 -4.84
N LEU A 73 1.57 4.49 -5.50
CA LEU A 73 1.65 5.89 -5.91
C LEU A 73 0.52 6.26 -6.88
N LYS A 74 0.27 5.42 -7.88
CA LYS A 74 -0.82 5.61 -8.85
C LYS A 74 -2.18 5.67 -8.16
N GLU A 75 -2.46 4.75 -7.23
CA GLU A 75 -3.72 4.75 -6.47
C GLU A 75 -3.82 5.95 -5.53
N TYR A 76 -2.73 6.32 -4.86
CA TYR A 76 -2.72 7.50 -4.00
C TYR A 76 -3.08 8.75 -4.79
N ASN A 77 -2.41 8.99 -5.93
CA ASN A 77 -2.67 10.15 -6.79
C ASN A 77 -4.09 10.17 -7.37
N LYS A 78 -4.71 9.00 -7.55
CA LYS A 78 -6.09 8.89 -8.01
C LYS A 78 -7.10 9.31 -6.95
N TYR A 79 -6.82 9.09 -5.67
CA TYR A 79 -7.80 9.17 -4.60
C TYR A 79 -7.50 10.18 -3.49
N ASN A 80 -6.28 10.71 -3.41
CA ASN A 80 -5.81 11.62 -2.33
C ASN A 80 -6.62 12.91 -2.17
N LYS A 81 -7.43 13.30 -3.15
CA LYS A 81 -8.32 14.48 -3.13
C LYS A 81 -9.79 14.16 -2.83
N SER A 82 -10.10 12.90 -2.51
CA SER A 82 -11.46 12.48 -2.15
C SER A 82 -11.67 12.55 -0.64
N PHE A 83 -12.83 13.04 -0.21
CA PHE A 83 -13.15 13.31 1.20
C PHE A 83 -14.11 12.29 1.83
N SER A 84 -14.16 11.05 1.32
CA SER A 84 -14.95 10.00 1.97
C SER A 84 -14.12 9.29 3.04
N PRO A 85 -14.69 8.94 4.21
CA PRO A 85 -13.94 8.28 5.28
C PRO A 85 -13.22 6.99 4.84
N GLN A 86 -13.83 6.21 3.94
CA GLN A 86 -13.23 4.97 3.44
C GLN A 86 -12.02 5.25 2.53
N ILE A 87 -12.10 6.27 1.67
CA ILE A 87 -10.99 6.65 0.80
C ILE A 87 -9.87 7.30 1.60
N GLU A 88 -10.19 8.14 2.59
CA GLU A 88 -9.19 8.72 3.49
C GLU A 88 -8.44 7.64 4.27
N SER A 89 -9.15 6.63 4.79
CA SER A 89 -8.56 5.45 5.45
C SER A 89 -7.66 4.64 4.52
N TYR A 90 -8.07 4.49 3.25
CA TYR A 90 -7.27 3.83 2.22
C TYR A 90 -5.98 4.61 1.90
N CYS A 91 -6.08 5.91 1.62
CA CYS A 91 -4.93 6.78 1.39
C CYS A 91 -3.99 6.85 2.61
N TRP A 92 -4.54 6.83 3.83
CA TRP A 92 -3.77 6.73 5.06
C TRP A 92 -2.96 5.43 5.12
N ALA A 93 -3.55 4.30 4.73
CA ALA A 93 -2.87 3.00 4.68
C ALA A 93 -1.75 3.00 3.63
N ILE A 94 -1.96 3.64 2.47
CA ILE A 94 -0.90 3.80 1.45
C ILE A 94 0.27 4.62 2.02
N GLY A 95 -0.02 5.74 2.68
CA GLY A 95 1.03 6.53 3.34
C GLY A 95 1.79 5.73 4.40
N ASN A 96 1.13 4.82 5.11
CA ASN A 96 1.79 3.91 6.06
C ASN A 96 2.69 2.90 5.34
N ALA A 97 2.22 2.29 4.25
CA ALA A 97 3.02 1.37 3.43
C ALA A 97 4.30 2.01 2.94
N PHE A 98 4.25 3.29 2.53
CA PHE A 98 5.43 4.03 2.09
C PHE A 98 6.51 4.14 3.16
N THR A 99 6.19 4.02 4.46
CA THR A 99 7.22 4.00 5.51
C THR A 99 8.11 2.76 5.51
N VAL A 100 7.74 1.74 4.73
CA VAL A 100 8.40 0.44 4.61
C VAL A 100 8.95 0.21 3.20
N ILE A 101 8.15 0.50 2.17
CA ILE A 101 8.43 0.01 0.81
C ILE A 101 9.18 0.99 -0.09
N ILE A 102 9.20 2.29 0.23
CA ILE A 102 9.83 3.30 -0.65
C ILE A 102 11.34 3.10 -0.76
N GLN A 103 11.88 3.56 -1.88
CA GLN A 103 13.27 3.51 -2.28
C GLN A 103 13.73 4.90 -2.75
N ASN A 104 15.04 5.06 -2.95
CA ASN A 104 15.62 6.36 -3.33
C ASN A 104 15.12 6.88 -4.69
N ASN A 105 14.74 6.00 -5.60
CA ASN A 105 14.17 6.35 -6.90
C ASN A 105 12.72 6.86 -6.81
N ASP A 106 12.03 6.67 -5.69
CA ASP A 106 10.68 7.23 -5.46
C ASP A 106 10.72 8.65 -4.85
N PHE A 107 11.92 9.20 -4.64
CA PHE A 107 12.10 10.43 -3.86
C PHE A 107 11.29 11.61 -4.40
N GLU A 108 11.35 11.86 -5.71
CA GLU A 108 10.68 13.01 -6.33
C GLU A 108 9.14 12.86 -6.26
N ASP A 109 8.62 11.64 -6.50
CA ASP A 109 7.18 11.36 -6.41
C ASP A 109 6.65 11.57 -4.99
N ILE A 110 7.40 11.11 -3.99
CA ILE A 110 7.03 11.28 -2.57
C ILE A 110 7.15 12.75 -2.14
N LEU A 111 8.15 13.47 -2.66
CA LEU A 111 8.34 14.89 -2.38
C LEU A 111 7.14 15.72 -2.90
N GLU A 112 6.66 15.42 -4.10
CA GLU A 112 5.47 16.08 -4.68
C GLU A 112 4.24 15.89 -3.77
N ILE A 113 4.00 14.66 -3.30
CA ILE A 113 2.90 14.36 -2.38
C ILE A 113 2.99 15.18 -1.08
N ILE A 114 4.20 15.33 -0.54
CA ILE A 114 4.41 16.07 0.72
C ILE A 114 4.24 17.57 0.53
N GLN A 115 4.57 18.10 -0.64
CA GLN A 115 4.46 19.54 -0.91
C GLN A 115 3.01 19.98 -1.12
N ASP A 116 2.15 19.12 -1.68
CA ASP A 116 0.72 19.43 -1.82
C ASP A 116 -0.02 19.36 -0.47
N LYS A 117 -0.39 20.53 0.05
CA LYS A 117 -1.12 20.68 1.32
C LYS A 117 -2.55 20.15 1.23
N GLN A 118 -3.08 19.86 0.04
CA GLN A 118 -4.43 19.34 -0.14
C GLN A 118 -4.53 17.83 0.13
N ASN A 119 -3.40 17.12 0.27
CA ASN A 119 -3.34 15.66 0.46
C ASN A 119 -3.80 15.14 1.85
N GLY A 120 -4.51 15.97 2.61
CA GLY A 120 -5.30 15.57 3.78
C GLY A 120 -4.54 14.84 4.88
N ILE A 121 -5.26 13.99 5.62
CA ILE A 121 -4.78 13.31 6.85
C ILE A 121 -3.69 12.25 6.61
N SER A 122 -3.46 11.86 5.35
CA SER A 122 -2.45 10.86 4.98
C SER A 122 -1.04 11.46 4.88
N ARG A 123 -0.93 12.77 4.66
CA ARG A 123 0.32 13.51 4.46
C ARG A 123 1.37 13.30 5.57
N PRO A 124 1.02 13.28 6.88
CA PRO A 124 2.00 13.00 7.94
C PRO A 124 2.63 11.60 7.86
N ASN A 125 1.89 10.57 7.43
CA ASN A 125 2.45 9.23 7.27
C ASN A 125 3.43 9.17 6.10
N VAL A 126 3.07 9.81 4.98
CA VAL A 126 3.96 9.92 3.82
C VAL A 126 5.25 10.65 4.20
N TYR A 127 5.15 11.74 4.96
CA TYR A 127 6.30 12.47 5.49
C TYR A 127 7.22 11.61 6.37
N ASN A 128 6.66 10.73 7.21
CA ASN A 128 7.45 9.81 8.03
C ASN A 128 8.24 8.81 7.16
N GLY A 129 7.66 8.33 6.05
CA GLY A 129 8.39 7.52 5.08
C GLY A 129 9.52 8.30 4.43
N PHE A 130 9.22 9.47 3.88
CA PHE A 130 10.19 10.36 3.25
C PHE A 130 11.38 10.70 4.14
N SER A 131 11.13 11.00 5.42
CA SER A 131 12.18 11.33 6.39
C SER A 131 13.21 10.21 6.58
N LYS A 132 12.85 8.95 6.29
CA LYS A 132 13.80 7.82 6.32
C LYS A 132 14.72 7.82 5.10
N ILE A 133 14.19 8.07 3.90
CA ILE A 133 14.99 8.06 2.67
C ILE A 133 15.84 9.33 2.51
N ALA A 134 15.34 10.50 2.93
CA ALA A 134 16.06 11.77 2.84
C ALA A 134 17.37 11.76 3.65
N LYS A 135 17.36 11.17 4.87
CA LYS A 135 18.57 11.00 5.69
C LYS A 135 19.65 10.15 5.03
N THR A 136 19.27 9.23 4.13
CA THR A 136 20.22 8.39 3.38
C THR A 136 20.86 9.13 2.21
N LYS A 137 20.24 10.21 1.70
CA LYS A 137 20.73 11.00 0.57
C LYS A 137 21.74 12.07 1.01
N ASP A 138 21.58 12.62 2.22
CA ASP A 138 22.49 13.65 2.78
C ASP A 138 23.74 13.07 3.49
N GLY A 139 23.83 11.74 3.61
CA GLY A 139 24.94 11.03 4.27
C GLY A 139 25.83 10.21 3.34
N GLY A 140 25.72 10.41 2.02
CA GLY A 140 26.50 9.71 0.98
C GLY A 140 27.37 10.65 0.17
#